data_AF-A0A0R1K6N8-F1
#
_entry.id   AF-A0A0R1K6N8-F1
#
_cell.length_a   1.000
_cell.length_b   1.000
_cell.length_c   1.000
_cell.angle_alpha   90.00
_cell.angle_beta   90.00
_cell.angle_gamma   90.00
#
_symmetry.space_group_name_H-M   'P 1'
#
loop_
_entity.id
_entity.type
_entity.pdbx_description
1 polymer ?
#
loop_
_entity_poly.entity_id
_entity_poly.type
_entity_poly.pdbx_seq_one_letter_code
_entity_poly.pdbx_strand_id
1 'polypeptide(L)'
;MDLNEALGSTSKINQELAAAIGDLTNTYGINVDRINIDELKPSTSIQDSMDKQLKADRERIAAIAKAEGEAKSIELTTKAKNDALIATAEAQAKATRTRADAENYRISQMNKILDEAKDGYFENQSIEAFKELANSPTNTVVVPSNQIGELGKIPVIKKMLE
;
A
#
# COMPACT_ATOMS: atom_id res chain seq x y z
N MET A 1 32.83 25.20 -10.85
CA MET A 1 34.24 25.59 -10.73
C MET A 1 34.30 26.66 -9.64
N ASP A 2 33.77 26.35 -8.46
CA ASP A 2 34.38 25.77 -7.25
C ASP A 2 35.53 26.59 -6.65
N LEU A 3 35.22 27.15 -5.47
CA LEU A 3 36.03 28.06 -4.65
C LEU A 3 37.43 27.49 -4.30
N ASN A 4 37.62 26.19 -4.44
CA ASN A 4 38.90 25.50 -4.27
C ASN A 4 39.97 25.97 -5.26
N GLU A 5 39.59 26.43 -6.45
CA GLU A 5 40.55 26.93 -7.44
C GLU A 5 41.08 28.33 -7.07
N ALA A 6 40.31 29.13 -6.32
CA ALA A 6 40.75 30.43 -5.79
C ALA A 6 41.76 30.31 -4.62
N LEU A 7 41.61 29.28 -3.78
CA LEU A 7 42.56 29.01 -2.68
C LEU A 7 43.83 28.32 -3.18
N GLY A 8 43.75 27.46 -4.20
CA GLY A 8 44.92 26.88 -4.86
C GLY A 8 45.69 27.90 -5.71
N SER A 9 45.00 28.88 -6.29
CA SER A 9 45.64 29.88 -7.14
C SER A 9 46.47 30.89 -6.37
N THR A 10 46.13 31.27 -5.13
CA THR A 10 46.95 32.21 -4.35
C THR A 10 48.36 31.69 -4.06
N SER A 11 48.53 30.42 -3.68
CA SER A 11 49.86 29.84 -3.49
C SER A 11 50.67 29.77 -4.79
N LYS A 12 50.01 29.47 -5.91
CA LYS A 12 50.65 29.35 -7.21
C LYS A 12 51.07 30.73 -7.75
N ILE A 13 50.19 31.72 -7.62
CA ILE A 13 50.46 33.10 -8.01
C ILE A 13 51.58 33.69 -7.14
N ASN A 14 51.59 33.43 -5.83
CA ASN A 14 52.67 33.88 -4.95
C ASN A 14 54.03 33.29 -5.34
N GLN A 15 54.08 32.02 -5.76
CA GLN A 15 55.31 31.40 -6.29
C GLN A 15 55.76 32.01 -7.61
N GLU A 16 54.84 32.20 -8.56
CA GLU A 16 55.15 32.82 -9.86
C GLU A 16 55.64 34.26 -9.69
N LEU A 17 55.03 35.05 -8.79
CA LEU A 17 55.47 36.40 -8.45
C LEU A 17 56.84 36.41 -7.75
N ALA A 18 57.06 35.49 -6.81
CA ALA A 18 58.34 35.39 -6.10
C ALA A 18 59.50 35.08 -7.06
N ALA A 19 59.27 34.20 -8.05
CA ALA A 19 60.25 33.91 -9.08
C ALA A 19 60.52 35.14 -9.98
N ALA A 20 59.47 35.76 -10.53
CA ALA A 20 59.60 36.88 -11.45
C ALA A 20 60.27 38.12 -10.81
N ILE A 21 59.93 38.42 -9.55
CA ILE A 21 60.53 39.55 -8.82
C ILE A 21 61.92 39.18 -8.28
N GLY A 22 62.13 37.93 -7.85
CA GLY A 22 63.41 37.42 -7.39
C GLY A 22 64.50 37.54 -8.47
N ASP A 23 64.19 37.15 -9.70
CA ASP A 23 65.13 37.26 -10.84
C ASP A 23 65.55 38.72 -11.09
N LEU A 24 64.60 39.66 -10.98
CA LEU A 24 64.88 41.08 -11.18
C LEU A 24 65.69 41.69 -10.02
N THR A 25 65.36 41.32 -8.78
CA THR A 25 65.97 41.87 -7.55
C THR A 25 67.36 41.31 -7.26
N ASN A 26 67.66 40.10 -7.74
CA ASN A 26 69.00 39.51 -7.69
C ASN A 26 70.06 40.38 -8.41
N THR A 27 69.67 41.07 -9.48
CA THR A 27 70.57 42.01 -10.19
C THR A 27 71.01 43.18 -9.30
N TYR A 28 70.21 43.53 -8.29
CA TYR A 28 70.46 44.59 -7.33
C TYR A 28 70.96 44.08 -5.97
N GLY A 29 71.22 42.77 -5.83
CA GLY A 29 71.72 42.15 -4.60
C GLY A 29 70.69 42.00 -3.48
N ILE A 30 69.39 42.03 -3.80
CA ILE A 30 68.30 41.87 -2.83
C ILE A 30 67.69 40.47 -3.01
N ASN A 31 67.70 39.66 -1.95
CA ASN A 31 67.03 38.36 -1.93
C ASN A 31 65.61 38.49 -1.37
N VAL A 32 64.63 37.91 -2.07
CA VAL A 32 63.22 37.92 -1.67
C VAL A 32 62.84 36.55 -1.10
N ASP A 33 62.54 36.49 0.20
CA ASP A 33 62.20 35.23 0.89
C ASP A 33 60.73 34.79 0.67
N ARG A 34 59.78 35.74 0.63
CA ARG A 34 58.35 35.44 0.46
C ARG A 34 57.55 36.62 -0.07
N ILE A 35 56.65 36.35 -1.00
CA ILE A 35 55.62 37.29 -1.48
C ILE A 35 54.24 36.74 -1.10
N ASN A 36 53.39 37.61 -0.54
CA ASN A 36 52.00 37.29 -0.25
C ASN A 36 51.10 38.35 -0.90
N ILE A 37 50.10 37.91 -1.66
CA ILE A 37 48.99 38.76 -2.08
C ILE A 37 48.02 38.90 -0.91
N ASP A 38 47.63 40.14 -0.59
CA ASP A 38 46.74 40.46 0.53
C ASP A 38 45.26 40.25 0.16
N GLU A 39 44.71 41.08 -0.74
CA GLU A 39 43.31 40.96 -1.15
C GLU A 39 43.14 41.25 -2.66
N LEU A 40 42.58 40.29 -3.41
CA LEU A 40 42.20 40.48 -4.81
C LEU A 40 40.68 40.71 -4.87
N LYS A 41 40.26 41.96 -5.03
CA LYS A 41 38.83 42.30 -5.20
C LYS A 41 38.44 42.16 -6.68
N PRO A 42 37.55 41.22 -7.05
CA PRO A 42 37.03 41.18 -8.41
C PRO A 42 36.25 42.47 -8.70
N SER A 43 36.24 42.91 -9.97
CA SER A 43 35.48 44.10 -10.36
C SER A 43 33.98 43.90 -10.12
N THR A 44 33.27 44.99 -9.84
CA THR A 44 31.82 44.97 -9.57
C THR A 44 31.03 44.27 -10.68
N SER A 45 31.42 44.47 -11.94
CA SER A 45 30.82 43.80 -13.10
C SER A 45 30.92 42.26 -13.07
N ILE A 46 32.02 41.71 -12.55
CA ILE A 46 32.23 40.27 -12.43
C ILE A 46 31.41 39.73 -11.26
N GLN A 47 31.38 40.45 -10.13
CA GLN A 47 30.57 40.08 -8.96
C GLN A 47 29.09 39.99 -9.33
N ASP A 48 28.55 41.00 -10.01
CA ASP A 48 27.15 41.00 -10.45
C ASP A 48 26.82 39.83 -11.39
N SER A 49 27.77 39.46 -12.26
CA SER A 49 27.61 38.35 -13.20
C SER A 49 27.66 37.00 -12.47
N MET A 50 28.58 36.85 -11.51
CA MET A 50 28.68 35.66 -10.65
C MET A 50 27.43 35.50 -9.78
N ASP A 51 26.92 36.58 -9.19
CA ASP A 51 25.73 36.54 -8.34
C ASP A 51 24.48 36.13 -9.14
N LYS A 52 24.33 36.64 -10.37
CA LYS A 52 23.26 36.21 -11.27
C LYS A 52 23.37 34.73 -11.62
N GLN A 53 24.57 34.25 -11.92
CA GLN A 53 24.81 32.84 -12.24
C GLN A 53 24.56 31.94 -11.02
N LEU A 54 25.07 32.31 -9.84
CA LEU A 54 24.87 31.58 -8.59
C LEU A 54 23.39 31.55 -8.19
N LYS A 55 22.67 32.65 -8.38
CA LYS A 55 21.23 32.69 -8.16
C LYS A 55 20.50 31.70 -9.09
N ALA A 56 20.80 31.73 -10.39
CA ALA A 56 20.20 30.82 -11.36
C ALA A 56 20.52 29.35 -11.05
N ASP A 57 21.77 29.04 -10.69
CA ASP A 57 22.17 27.68 -10.31
C ASP A 57 21.48 27.22 -9.03
N ARG A 58 21.37 28.09 -8.01
CA ARG A 58 20.63 27.79 -6.79
C ARG A 58 19.16 27.57 -7.05
N GLU A 59 18.53 28.40 -7.87
CA GLU A 59 17.12 28.23 -8.28
C GLU A 59 16.92 26.91 -9.02
N ARG A 60 17.83 26.55 -9.93
CA ARG A 60 17.80 25.26 -10.63
C ARG A 60 17.92 24.08 -9.68
N ILE A 61 18.88 24.12 -8.76
CA ILE A 61 19.09 23.06 -7.77
C ILE A 61 17.87 22.94 -6.85
N ALA A 62 17.32 24.07 -6.39
CA ALA A 62 16.14 24.09 -5.55
C ALA A 62 14.91 23.52 -6.27
N ALA A 63 14.72 23.85 -7.55
CA ALA A 63 13.63 23.32 -8.36
C ALA A 63 13.74 21.80 -8.55
N ILE A 64 14.95 21.28 -8.81
CA ILE A 64 15.21 19.84 -8.93
C ILE A 64 14.93 19.14 -7.60
N ALA A 65 15.48 19.65 -6.49
CA ALA A 65 15.27 19.06 -5.17
C ALA A 65 13.78 19.04 -4.77
N LYS A 66 13.04 20.10 -5.13
CA LYS A 66 11.59 20.15 -4.91
C LYS A 66 10.85 19.09 -5.75
N ALA A 67 11.16 18.99 -7.03
CA ALA A 67 10.54 18.01 -7.93
C ALA A 67 10.83 16.57 -7.48
N GLU A 68 12.06 16.28 -7.05
CA GLU A 68 12.44 14.98 -6.49
C GLU A 68 11.69 14.69 -5.18
N GLY A 69 11.56 15.69 -4.30
CA GLY A 69 10.78 15.57 -3.07
C GLY A 69 9.30 15.28 -3.34
N GLU A 70 8.70 15.97 -4.31
CA GLU A 70 7.31 15.75 -4.73
C GLU A 70 7.12 14.35 -5.34
N ALA A 71 8.00 13.93 -6.25
CA ALA A 71 7.95 12.61 -6.86
C ALA A 71 8.05 11.50 -5.80
N LYS A 72 9.01 11.61 -4.87
CA LYS A 72 9.20 10.65 -3.79
C LYS A 72 8.02 10.61 -2.82
N SER A 73 7.40 11.76 -2.54
CA SER A 73 6.18 11.84 -1.73
C SER A 73 5.00 11.13 -2.42
N ILE A 74 4.81 11.34 -3.72
CA ILE A 74 3.76 10.66 -4.50
C ILE A 74 4.00 9.15 -4.53
N GLU A 75 5.25 8.71 -4.71
CA GLU A 75 5.60 7.29 -4.69
C GLU A 75 5.28 6.66 -3.33
N LEU A 76 5.73 7.27 -2.23
CA LEU A 76 5.48 6.77 -0.88
C LEU A 76 3.99 6.73 -0.53
N THR A 77 3.23 7.77 -0.89
CA THR A 77 1.79 7.81 -0.64
C THR A 77 1.03 6.80 -1.48
N THR A 78 1.41 6.61 -2.74
CA THR A 78 0.80 5.59 -3.63
C THR A 78 1.09 4.19 -3.12
N LYS A 79 2.35 3.93 -2.72
CA LYS A 79 2.75 2.66 -2.11
C LYS A 79 1.97 2.38 -0.84
N ALA A 80 1.90 3.34 0.08
CA ALA A 80 1.12 3.21 1.31
C ALA A 80 -0.37 2.92 1.05
N LYS A 81 -0.98 3.58 0.04
CA LYS A 81 -2.36 3.30 -0.36
C LYS A 81 -2.53 1.89 -0.91
N ASN A 82 -1.64 1.44 -1.80
CA ASN A 82 -1.68 0.09 -2.34
C ASN A 82 -1.50 -0.98 -1.26
N ASP A 83 -0.53 -0.78 -0.38
CA ASP A 83 -0.27 -1.70 0.75
C ASP A 83 -1.49 -1.76 1.68
N ALA A 84 -2.12 -0.62 1.97
CA ALA A 84 -3.36 -0.59 2.75
C ALA A 84 -4.54 -1.29 2.04
N LEU A 85 -4.68 -1.12 0.73
CA LEU A 85 -5.71 -1.81 -0.06
C LEU A 85 -5.49 -3.33 -0.08
N ILE A 86 -4.25 -3.78 -0.22
CA ILE A 86 -3.92 -5.21 -0.16
C ILE A 86 -4.22 -5.76 1.24
N ALA A 87 -3.73 -5.10 2.29
CA ALA A 87 -3.95 -5.53 3.66
C ALA A 87 -5.44 -5.60 4.02
N THR A 88 -6.24 -4.64 3.57
CA THR A 88 -7.70 -4.64 3.79
C THR A 88 -8.40 -5.75 3.02
N ALA A 89 -8.03 -5.99 1.75
CA ALA A 89 -8.56 -7.10 0.96
C ALA A 89 -8.21 -8.47 1.57
N GLU A 90 -6.98 -8.64 2.03
CA GLU A 90 -6.53 -9.86 2.73
C GLU A 90 -7.29 -10.06 4.05
N ALA A 91 -7.47 -9.01 4.84
CA ALA A 91 -8.24 -9.06 6.08
C ALA A 91 -9.70 -9.45 5.81
N GLN A 92 -10.33 -8.90 4.78
CA GLN A 92 -11.69 -9.27 4.38
C GLN A 92 -11.78 -10.72 3.91
N ALA A 93 -10.85 -11.18 3.06
CA ALA A 93 -10.81 -12.57 2.61
C ALA A 93 -10.64 -13.53 3.78
N LYS A 94 -9.76 -13.21 4.74
CA LYS A 94 -9.56 -14.01 5.96
C LYS A 94 -10.80 -14.03 6.84
N ALA A 95 -11.46 -12.88 7.03
CA ALA A 95 -12.70 -12.78 7.79
C ALA A 95 -13.82 -13.62 7.17
N THR A 96 -13.98 -13.57 5.84
CA THR A 96 -14.97 -14.38 5.12
C THR A 96 -14.68 -15.87 5.23
N ARG A 97 -13.43 -16.31 5.07
CA ARG A 97 -13.03 -17.71 5.29
C ARG A 97 -13.36 -18.17 6.70
N THR A 98 -12.95 -17.39 7.70
CA THR A 98 -13.20 -17.72 9.11
C THR A 98 -14.69 -17.85 9.41
N ARG A 99 -15.53 -16.98 8.83
CA ARG A 99 -17.00 -17.08 8.96
C ARG A 99 -17.55 -18.33 8.26
N ALA A 100 -17.09 -18.64 7.05
CA ALA A 100 -17.50 -19.83 6.33
C ALA A 100 -17.12 -21.11 7.09
N ASP A 101 -15.91 -21.15 7.67
CA ASP A 101 -15.43 -22.27 8.48
C ASP A 101 -16.28 -22.44 9.75
N ALA A 102 -16.61 -21.34 10.42
CA ALA A 102 -17.49 -21.36 11.59
C ALA A 102 -18.90 -21.87 11.25
N GLU A 103 -19.46 -21.46 10.11
CA GLU A 103 -20.78 -21.92 9.67
C GLU A 103 -20.77 -23.39 9.25
N ASN A 104 -19.73 -23.84 8.53
CA ASN A 104 -19.52 -25.25 8.23
C ASN A 104 -19.42 -26.09 9.50
N TYR A 105 -18.68 -25.61 10.50
CA TYR A 105 -18.60 -26.26 11.80
C TYR A 105 -19.98 -26.37 12.46
N ARG A 106 -20.76 -25.27 12.48
CA ARG A 106 -22.12 -25.24 13.04
C ARG A 106 -23.05 -26.22 12.34
N ILE A 107 -23.07 -26.24 11.00
CA ILE A 107 -23.87 -27.16 10.19
C ILE A 107 -23.43 -28.60 10.44
N SER A 108 -22.12 -28.87 10.48
CA SER A 108 -21.61 -30.22 10.73
C SER A 108 -22.02 -30.75 12.10
N GLN A 109 -22.04 -29.90 13.13
CA GLN A 109 -22.47 -30.27 14.46
C GLN A 109 -23.99 -30.49 14.52
N MET A 110 -24.76 -29.65 13.82
CA MET A 110 -26.21 -29.84 13.68
C MET A 110 -26.53 -31.16 12.99
N ASN A 111 -25.83 -31.49 11.90
CA ASN A 111 -26.02 -32.75 11.19
C ASN A 111 -25.67 -33.97 12.06
N LYS A 112 -24.62 -33.90 12.89
CA LYS A 112 -24.30 -34.97 13.85
C LYS A 112 -25.42 -35.16 14.87
N ILE A 113 -25.94 -34.07 15.45
CA ILE A 113 -27.06 -34.13 16.39
C ILE A 113 -28.32 -34.70 15.71
N LEU A 114 -28.59 -34.30 14.47
CA LEU A 114 -29.73 -34.83 13.69
C LEU A 114 -29.57 -36.31 13.34
N ASP A 115 -28.34 -36.77 13.08
CA ASP A 115 -28.05 -38.19 12.85
C ASP A 115 -28.26 -39.02 14.14
N GLU A 116 -28.01 -38.46 15.32
CA GLU A 116 -28.29 -39.11 16.61
C GLU A 116 -29.77 -39.06 17.00
N ALA A 117 -30.51 -38.02 16.58
CA ALA A 117 -31.93 -37.83 16.88
C ALA A 117 -32.90 -38.47 15.87
N LYS A 118 -32.37 -39.24 14.89
CA LYS A 118 -33.01 -39.65 13.64
C LYS A 118 -34.36 -40.35 13.77
N ASP A 119 -34.59 -41.15 14.81
CA ASP A 119 -35.81 -41.97 14.82
C ASP A 119 -37.03 -41.22 15.38
N GLY A 120 -36.86 -40.38 16.40
CA GLY A 120 -38.00 -39.67 17.02
C GLY A 120 -38.25 -38.25 16.49
N TYR A 121 -37.20 -37.54 16.03
CA TYR A 121 -37.32 -36.11 15.68
C TYR A 121 -38.02 -35.89 14.34
N PHE A 122 -37.69 -36.68 13.31
CA PHE A 122 -38.35 -36.59 12.01
C PHE A 122 -39.80 -37.07 12.05
N GLU A 123 -40.11 -38.08 12.88
CA GLU A 123 -41.49 -38.52 13.11
C GLU A 123 -42.34 -37.41 13.77
N ASN A 124 -41.87 -36.84 14.88
CA ASN A 124 -42.59 -35.75 15.55
C ASN A 124 -42.73 -34.50 14.66
N GLN A 125 -41.68 -34.13 13.92
CA GLN A 125 -41.74 -32.99 13.00
C GLN A 125 -42.67 -33.28 11.81
N SER A 126 -42.72 -34.51 11.31
CA SER A 126 -43.69 -34.90 10.28
C SER A 126 -45.13 -34.85 10.80
N ILE A 127 -45.38 -35.28 12.05
CA ILE A 127 -46.69 -35.21 12.70
C ILE A 127 -47.11 -33.74 12.93
N GLU A 128 -46.17 -32.89 13.35
CA GLU A 128 -46.42 -31.47 13.57
C GLU A 128 -46.66 -30.70 12.26
N ALA A 129 -45.85 -30.96 11.22
CA ALA A 129 -46.10 -30.45 9.87
C ALA A 129 -47.44 -30.94 9.32
N PHE A 130 -47.84 -32.19 9.59
CA PHE A 130 -49.15 -32.72 9.22
C PHE A 130 -50.29 -32.02 9.97
N LYS A 131 -50.10 -31.70 11.25
CA LYS A 131 -51.05 -30.93 12.07
C LYS A 131 -51.21 -29.50 11.55
N GLU A 132 -50.11 -28.85 11.16
CA GLU A 132 -50.13 -27.49 10.61
C GLU A 132 -50.77 -27.46 9.21
N LEU A 133 -50.48 -28.45 8.37
CA LEU A 133 -51.14 -28.65 7.07
C LEU A 133 -52.63 -28.94 7.23
N ALA A 134 -53.03 -29.76 8.21
CA ALA A 134 -54.44 -30.08 8.49
C ALA A 134 -55.23 -28.88 9.05
N ASN A 135 -54.57 -27.91 9.67
CA ASN A 135 -55.18 -26.69 10.20
C ASN A 135 -55.19 -25.51 9.18
N SER A 136 -54.52 -25.65 8.03
CA SER A 136 -54.55 -24.63 6.97
C SER A 136 -55.88 -24.65 6.21
N PRO A 137 -56.55 -23.50 5.98
CA PRO A 137 -57.90 -23.44 5.41
C PRO A 137 -58.01 -23.82 3.92
N THR A 138 -56.91 -24.12 3.22
CA THR A 138 -56.91 -24.55 1.81
C THR A 138 -56.43 -25.99 1.66
N ASN A 139 -57.38 -26.91 1.57
CA ASN A 139 -57.17 -28.36 1.60
C ASN A 139 -56.74 -28.93 0.23
N THR A 140 -55.57 -28.54 -0.31
CA THR A 140 -55.00 -29.17 -1.51
C THR A 140 -53.63 -29.77 -1.21
N VAL A 141 -53.59 -31.10 -1.08
CA VAL A 141 -52.40 -31.89 -0.76
C VAL A 141 -51.67 -32.25 -2.06
N VAL A 142 -50.42 -31.81 -2.21
CA VAL A 142 -49.53 -32.27 -3.30
C VAL A 142 -48.64 -33.38 -2.75
N VAL A 143 -49.02 -34.64 -3.02
CA VAL A 143 -48.21 -35.81 -2.66
C VAL A 143 -47.26 -36.13 -3.82
N PRO A 144 -45.93 -36.20 -3.61
CA PRO A 144 -45.02 -36.74 -4.61
C PRO A 144 -45.33 -38.22 -4.86
N SER A 145 -45.36 -38.61 -6.13
CA SER A 145 -45.89 -39.86 -6.70
C SER A 145 -45.33 -41.19 -6.13
N ASN A 146 -44.37 -41.15 -5.20
CA ASN A 146 -43.77 -42.34 -4.59
C ASN A 146 -44.49 -42.85 -3.33
N GLN A 147 -45.49 -42.14 -2.79
CA GLN A 147 -46.26 -42.56 -1.59
C GLN A 147 -47.70 -43.01 -1.86
N ILE A 148 -48.14 -43.01 -3.13
CA ILE A 148 -49.51 -43.42 -3.51
C ILE A 148 -49.77 -44.92 -3.26
N GLY A 149 -48.71 -45.74 -3.22
CA GLY A 149 -48.81 -47.19 -3.00
C GLY A 149 -49.24 -47.61 -1.59
N GLU A 150 -49.03 -46.79 -0.56
CA GLU A 150 -49.36 -47.15 0.83
C GLU A 150 -50.75 -46.66 1.28
N LEU A 151 -51.30 -45.65 0.62
CA LEU A 151 -52.66 -45.16 0.88
C LEU A 151 -53.76 -46.15 0.44
N GLY A 152 -53.44 -47.06 -0.49
CA GLY A 152 -54.36 -48.12 -0.93
C GLY A 152 -54.58 -49.26 0.08
N LYS A 153 -53.84 -49.28 1.21
CA LYS A 153 -53.95 -50.33 2.25
C LYS A 153 -54.77 -49.91 3.47
N ILE A 154 -55.31 -48.69 3.51
CA ILE A 154 -56.16 -48.24 4.62
C ILE A 154 -57.60 -48.71 4.34
N PRO A 155 -58.19 -49.63 5.14
CA PRO A 155 -59.50 -50.24 4.87
C PRO A 155 -60.71 -49.29 4.97
N VAL A 156 -60.49 -48.01 5.24
CA VAL A 156 -61.53 -47.05 5.62
C VAL A 156 -62.21 -46.40 4.42
N ILE A 157 -61.54 -46.31 3.25
CA ILE A 157 -62.12 -45.63 2.07
C ILE A 157 -63.15 -46.50 1.33
N LYS A 158 -63.10 -47.84 1.45
CA LYS A 158 -64.12 -48.73 0.85
C LYS A 158 -65.52 -48.53 1.46
N LYS A 159 -65.61 -48.00 2.69
CA LYS A 159 -66.90 -47.82 3.39
C LYS A 159 -67.58 -46.48 3.13
N MET A 160 -66.95 -45.58 2.36
CA MET A 160 -67.54 -44.30 1.93
C MET A 160 -67.97 -44.29 0.45
N LEU A 161 -67.80 -45.40 -0.27
CA LEU A 161 -68.12 -45.53 -1.70
C LEU A 161 -69.15 -46.64 -1.99
N GLU A 162 -69.93 -47.04 -0.99
CA GLU A 162 -71.26 -47.66 -1.12
C GLU A 162 -72.31 -46.77 -0.46
#